data_AF-A0A955KH29-F1
#
_entry.id   AF-A0A955KH29-F1
#
_cell.length_a   1.000
_cell.length_b   1.000
_cell.length_c   1.000
_cell.angle_alpha   90.00
_cell.angle_beta   90.00
_cell.angle_gamma   90.00
#
_symmetry.space_group_name_H-M   'P 1'
#
loop_
_entity.id
_entity.type
_entity.pdbx_description
1 polymer ?
#
loop_
_entity_poly.entity_id
_entity_poly.type
_entity_poly.pdbx_seq_one_letter_code
_entity_poly.pdbx_strand_id
1 'polypeptide(L)' 'MPDLTQLSDSSLSFNTIIRLALYLVLGVYAIFSAIFYYHWSSYGTDAKITTYTLILYFATTIPLLIVMTILALII' A
#
# COMPACT_ATOMS: atom_id res chain seq x y z
N MET A 1 -35.55 -23.99 -5.48
CA MET A 1 -34.40 -23.63 -6.35
C MET A 1 -33.88 -22.30 -5.84
N PRO A 2 -32.58 -22.16 -5.51
CA PRO A 2 -32.02 -20.86 -5.12
C PRO A 2 -32.16 -19.91 -6.31
N ASP A 3 -32.66 -18.70 -6.03
CA ASP A 3 -32.93 -17.68 -7.03
C ASP A 3 -31.61 -17.16 -7.61
N LEU A 4 -31.34 -17.52 -8.86
CA LEU A 4 -30.10 -17.18 -9.56
C LEU A 4 -30.00 -15.68 -9.90
N THR A 5 -31.09 -14.92 -9.72
CA THR A 5 -31.11 -13.47 -9.91
C THR A 5 -30.28 -12.73 -8.85
N GLN A 6 -30.11 -13.29 -7.64
CA GLN A 6 -29.26 -12.72 -6.60
C GLN A 6 -27.76 -12.69 -6.96
N LEU A 7 -27.32 -13.57 -7.87
CA LEU A 7 -25.93 -13.58 -8.34
C LEU A 7 -25.68 -12.51 -9.42
N SER A 8 -26.73 -12.00 -10.06
CA SER A 8 -26.65 -10.98 -11.12
C SER A 8 -26.44 -9.57 -10.58
N ASP A 9 -26.86 -9.29 -9.34
CA ASP A 9 -26.74 -7.97 -8.70
C ASP A 9 -25.41 -7.76 -7.97
N SER A 10 -24.50 -8.75 -8.02
CA SER A 10 -23.16 -8.65 -7.44
C SER A 10 -22.20 -7.80 -8.29
N SER A 11 -22.68 -6.66 -8.80
CA SER A 11 -21.80 -5.65 -9.36
C SER A 11 -21.11 -4.93 -8.20
N LEU A 12 -19.83 -5.23 -8.00
CA LEU A 12 -19.03 -4.49 -7.02
C LEU A 12 -19.02 -3.02 -7.40
N SER A 13 -19.50 -2.17 -6.50
CA SER A 13 -19.43 -0.71 -6.69
C SER A 13 -17.98 -0.29 -6.91
N PHE A 14 -17.76 0.63 -7.84
CA PHE A 14 -16.44 1.19 -8.14
C PHE A 14 -15.73 1.72 -6.87
N ASN A 15 -16.50 2.33 -5.95
CA ASN A 15 -15.98 2.78 -4.66
C ASN A 15 -15.47 1.64 -3.78
N THR A 16 -16.16 0.48 -3.80
CA THR A 16 -15.73 -0.72 -3.07
C THR A 16 -14.41 -1.26 -3.62
N ILE A 17 -14.25 -1.26 -4.94
CA ILE A 17 -13.02 -1.71 -5.60
C ILE A 17 -11.85 -0.79 -5.23
N ILE A 18 -12.04 0.53 -5.26
CA ILE A 18 -10.99 1.49 -4.87
C ILE A 18 -10.61 1.33 -3.39
N ARG A 19 -11.59 1.17 -2.48
CA ARG A 19 -11.31 0.95 -1.05
C ARG A 19 -10.50 -0.33 -0.82
N LEU A 20 -10.84 -1.40 -1.52
CA LEU A 20 -10.08 -2.66 -1.45
C LEU A 20 -8.64 -2.46 -1.95
N ALA A 21 -8.45 -1.78 -3.09
CA ALA A 21 -7.12 -1.45 -3.60
C ALA A 21 -6.32 -0.59 -2.62
N LEU A 22 -6.94 0.40 -1.99
CA LEU A 22 -6.31 1.23 -0.96
C LEU A 22 -5.80 0.39 0.22
N TYR A 23 -6.62 -0.55 0.72
CA TYR A 23 -6.21 -1.43 1.82
C TYR A 23 -5.09 -2.39 1.43
N LEU A 24 -5.11 -2.93 0.21
CA LEU A 24 -4.02 -3.76 -0.30
C LEU A 24 -2.71 -2.99 -0.38
N VAL A 25 -2.74 -1.78 -0.93
CA VAL A 25 -1.56 -0.90 -1.01
C VAL A 25 -1.06 -0.56 0.39
N LEU A 26 -1.94 -0.24 1.33
CA LEU A 26 -1.58 0.03 2.72
C LEU A 26 -0.89 -1.18 3.37
N GLY A 27 -1.40 -2.39 3.13
CA GLY A 27 -0.80 -3.62 3.62
C GLY A 27 0.62 -3.84 3.06
N VAL A 28 0.80 -3.67 1.75
CA VAL A 28 2.12 -3.77 1.10
C VAL A 28 3.08 -2.71 1.67
N TYR A 29 2.60 -1.48 1.85
CA TYR A 29 3.40 -0.39 2.43
C TYR A 29 3.84 -0.70 3.88
N ALA A 30 2.96 -1.29 4.69
CA ALA A 30 3.30 -1.71 6.05
C ALA A 30 4.37 -2.80 6.07
N ILE A 31 4.27 -3.81 5.20
CA ILE A 31 5.28 -4.88 5.05
C ILE A 31 6.62 -4.28 4.61
N PHE A 32 6.61 -3.41 3.59
CA PHE A 32 7.80 -2.73 3.12
C PHE A 32 8.48 -1.91 4.23
N SER A 33 7.70 -1.20 5.04
CA SER A 33 8.20 -0.44 6.18
C SER A 33 8.82 -1.34 7.26
N ALA A 34 8.23 -2.50 7.54
CA ALA A 34 8.79 -3.47 8.48
C ALA A 34 10.12 -4.06 7.99
N ILE A 35 10.22 -4.41 6.71
CA ILE A 35 11.46 -4.89 6.08
C ILE A 35 12.54 -3.80 6.17
N PHE A 36 12.18 -2.55 5.87
CA PHE A 36 13.09 -1.42 5.95
C PHE A 36 13.61 -1.22 7.38
N TYR A 37 12.72 -1.27 8.37
CA TYR A 37 13.08 -1.17 9.78
C TYR A 37 14.05 -2.28 10.19
N TYR A 38 13.77 -3.53 9.81
CA TYR A 38 14.69 -4.65 10.05
C TYR A 38 16.04 -4.42 9.39
N HIS A 39 16.06 -4.00 8.12
CA HIS A 39 17.29 -3.75 7.39
C HIS A 39 18.14 -2.66 8.06
N TRP A 40 17.49 -1.58 8.50
CA TRP A 40 18.13 -0.51 9.26
C TRP A 40 18.74 -1.02 10.56
N SER A 41 17.97 -1.78 11.35
CA SER A 41 18.40 -2.28 12.65
C SER A 41 19.51 -3.32 12.56
N SER A 42 19.55 -4.12 11.49
CA SER A 42 20.49 -5.25 11.35
C SER A 42 21.73 -4.92 10.52
N TYR A 43 21.63 -4.02 9.54
CA TYR A 43 22.70 -3.73 8.57
C TYR A 43 23.11 -2.25 8.54
N GLY A 44 22.60 -1.42 9.46
CA GLY A 44 22.87 0.02 9.53
C GLY A 44 24.32 0.43 9.88
N THR A 45 25.27 -0.50 9.86
CA THR A 45 26.69 -0.25 10.12
C THR A 45 27.43 0.41 8.95
N ASP A 46 26.95 0.28 7.71
CA ASP A 46 27.50 0.97 6.54
C ASP A 46 26.70 2.23 6.21
N ALA A 47 27.32 3.40 6.38
CA ALA A 47 26.69 4.70 6.14
C ALA A 47 26.26 4.93 4.67
N LYS A 48 26.99 4.37 3.69
CA LYS A 48 26.66 4.52 2.26
C LYS A 48 25.41 3.72 1.93
N ILE A 49 25.37 2.45 2.35
CA ILE A 49 24.20 1.57 2.13
C ILE A 49 22.97 2.15 2.81
N THR A 50 23.13 2.59 4.06
CA THR A 50 22.09 3.25 4.85
C THR A 50 21.50 4.47 4.12
N THR A 51 22.33 5.29 3.49
CA THR A 51 21.90 6.48 2.73
C THR A 51 21.11 6.09 1.48
N TYR A 52 21.60 5.13 0.69
CA TYR A 52 20.88 4.66 -0.51
C TYR A 52 19.52 4.07 -0.16
N THR A 53 19.47 3.27 0.91
CA THR A 53 18.23 2.66 1.40
C THR A 53 17.23 3.74 1.81
N LEU A 54 17.66 4.78 2.54
CA LEU A 54 16.82 5.94 2.89
C LEU A 54 16.28 6.69 1.67
N ILE A 55 17.12 6.98 0.69
CA ILE A 55 16.70 7.67 -0.54
C ILE A 55 15.65 6.83 -1.27
N LEU A 56 15.89 5.53 -1.43
CA LEU A 56 14.96 4.62 -2.08
C LEU A 56 13.62 4.57 -1.33
N TYR A 57 13.67 4.50 0.00
CA TYR A 57 12.47 4.50 0.85
C TYR A 57 11.65 5.77 0.66
N PHE A 58 12.26 6.96 0.73
CA PHE A 58 11.52 8.20 0.55
C PHE A 58 11.04 8.42 -0.88
N ALA A 59 11.84 8.04 -1.89
CA ALA A 59 11.47 8.15 -3.29
C ALA A 59 10.27 7.27 -3.67
N THR A 60 10.06 6.13 -3.00
CA THR A 60 8.88 5.27 -3.21
C THR A 60 7.72 5.63 -2.29
N THR A 61 8.00 5.93 -1.02
CA THR A 61 6.99 6.19 0.01
C THR A 61 6.26 7.51 -0.20
N ILE A 62 6.97 8.61 -0.52
CA ILE A 62 6.33 9.92 -0.66
C ILE A 62 5.30 9.93 -1.80
N PRO A 63 5.62 9.48 -3.04
CA PRO A 63 4.63 9.41 -4.11
C PRO A 63 3.46 8.48 -3.77
N LEU A 64 3.73 7.34 -3.11
CA LEU A 64 2.70 6.40 -2.72
C LEU A 64 1.71 7.03 -1.72
N LEU A 65 2.22 7.70 -0.68
CA LEU A 65 1.40 8.39 0.30
C LEU A 65 0.57 9.52 -0.32
N ILE A 66 1.11 10.24 -1.31
CA ILE A 66 0.36 11.27 -2.04
C ILE A 66 -0.83 10.64 -2.76
N VAL A 67 -0.61 9.56 -3.53
CA VAL A 67 -1.67 8.86 -4.25
C VAL A 67 -2.72 8.30 -3.27
N MET A 68 -2.28 7.65 -2.19
CA MET A 68 -3.18 7.11 -1.18
C MET A 68 -4.02 8.19 -0.49
N THR A 69 -3.42 9.35 -0.20
CA THR A 69 -4.13 10.49 0.42
C THR A 69 -5.17 11.07 -0.53
N ILE A 70 -4.81 11.26 -1.80
CA ILE A 70 -5.76 11.74 -2.83
C ILE A 70 -6.94 10.77 -2.96
N LEU A 71 -6.65 9.47 -3.05
CA LEU A 71 -7.70 8.45 -3.11
C LEU A 71 -8.58 8.51 -1.85
N ALA A 72 -8.00 8.55 -0.65
CA ALA A 72 -8.76 8.60 0.60
C ALA A 72 -9.66 9.84 0.73
N LEU A 73 -9.31 10.97 0.10
CA LEU A 73 -10.13 12.18 0.11
C LEU A 73 -11.27 12.16 -0.91
N ILE A 74 -11.20 11.30 -1.93
CA ILE A 74 -12.19 11.21 -3.02
C ILE A 74 -13.30 10.19 -2.70
N ILE A 75 -13.02 9.16 -1.89
CA ILE A 75 -13.92 8.02 -1.60
C ILE A 75 -14.64 8.17 -0.26
#